data_AF-G0QR18-F1
#
_entry.id   AF-G0QR18-F1
#
_cell.length_a   1.000
_cell.length_b   1.000
_cell.length_c   1.000
_cell.angle_alpha   90.00
_cell.angle_beta   90.00
_cell.angle_gamma   90.00
#
_symmetry.space_group_name_H-M   'P 1'
#
loop_
_entity.id
_entity.type
_entity.pdbx_description
1 polymer ?
#
loop_
_entity_poly.entity_id
_entity_poly.type
_entity_poly.pdbx_seq_one_letter_code
_entity_poly.pdbx_strand_id
1 'polypeptide(L)'
;MNFETIFDFILKKPIDYPGKHQNQQNRTNPDLKPLNLMDQFKIIFKALKVYIYERMLEGNSLNLHNFGIFGFEICQDTSRPTIHSNLCEIAKDFQNNISDRLHKHRMRPFFAPDKNLKNALVRYPGKEEIQDSNSQYSVFQQGNNVKFCNASIIAQACHFDKELVQNSLNAFNQALIDVVIKKFDVLLDFDFVVIKIKNRDIKYSFNLDFQNILNTKIFDFENLQLQLLNFGKLHNNNKKIKA
;
A
#
# COMPACT_ATOMS: atom_id res chain seq x y z
N MET A 1 -0.67 -21.94 0.44
CA MET A 1 -0.18 -21.39 1.72
C MET A 1 -0.86 -20.07 1.98
N ASN A 2 -1.48 -19.93 3.15
CA ASN A 2 -1.97 -18.66 3.70
C ASN A 2 -0.98 -18.12 4.74
N PHE A 3 -1.31 -16.98 5.37
CA PHE A 3 -0.51 -16.40 6.44
C PHE A 3 -0.12 -17.41 7.52
N GLU A 4 -1.09 -18.13 8.09
CA GLU A 4 -0.83 -19.09 9.17
C GLU A 4 0.13 -20.21 8.76
N THR A 5 -0.04 -20.77 7.57
CA THR A 5 0.87 -21.81 7.07
C THR A 5 2.29 -21.28 6.80
N ILE A 6 2.45 -19.99 6.47
CA ILE A 6 3.76 -19.36 6.31
C ILE A 6 4.39 -19.12 7.68
N PHE A 7 3.61 -18.69 8.68
CA PHE A 7 4.08 -18.55 10.06
C PHE A 7 4.58 -19.89 10.61
N ASP A 8 3.80 -20.97 10.41
CA ASP A 8 4.21 -22.33 10.75
C ASP A 8 5.50 -22.75 10.03
N PHE A 9 5.64 -22.38 8.76
CA PHE A 9 6.83 -22.68 7.97
C PHE A 9 8.09 -21.98 8.51
N ILE A 10 7.95 -20.74 8.99
CA ILE A 10 9.03 -19.97 9.64
C ILE A 10 9.40 -20.59 10.98
N LEU A 11 8.41 -20.89 11.82
CA LEU A 11 8.62 -21.42 13.17
C LEU A 11 9.24 -22.82 13.16
N LYS A 12 9.03 -23.61 12.09
CA LYS A 12 9.67 -24.91 11.90
C LYS A 12 11.14 -24.82 11.46
N LYS A 13 11.63 -23.63 11.10
CA LYS A 13 12.96 -23.41 10.50
C LYS A 13 13.69 -22.23 11.15
N PRO A 14 14.03 -22.33 12.43
CA PRO A 14 14.68 -21.24 13.16
C PRO A 14 16.07 -20.89 12.63
N ILE A 15 16.77 -21.82 11.97
CA ILE A 15 18.09 -21.60 11.36
C ILE A 15 17.95 -20.74 10.10
N ASP A 16 16.96 -21.04 9.26
CA ASP A 16 16.74 -20.31 8.00
C ASP A 16 16.14 -18.92 8.24
N TYR A 17 15.36 -18.76 9.31
CA TYR A 17 14.67 -17.52 9.66
C TYR A 17 15.00 -17.09 11.10
N PRO A 18 16.22 -16.59 11.37
CA PRO A 18 16.61 -16.19 12.71
C PRO A 18 15.94 -14.87 13.13
N GLY A 19 15.69 -14.71 14.43
CA GLY A 19 15.26 -13.44 14.99
C GLY A 19 14.51 -13.57 16.31
N LYS A 20 14.15 -12.43 16.92
CA LYS A 20 13.40 -12.40 18.19
C LYS A 20 12.03 -13.08 18.12
N HIS A 21 11.46 -13.22 16.93
CA HIS A 21 10.18 -13.90 16.69
C HIS A 21 10.23 -15.42 16.91
N GLN A 22 11.42 -16.01 17.06
CA GLN A 22 11.59 -17.43 17.38
C GLN A 22 11.43 -17.71 18.88
N ASN A 23 11.42 -16.68 19.73
CA ASN A 23 11.31 -16.81 21.18
C ASN A 23 10.10 -16.03 21.69
N GLN A 24 9.50 -16.52 22.78
CA GLN A 24 8.38 -15.82 23.39
C GLN A 24 8.83 -14.46 23.92
N GLN A 25 8.21 -13.37 23.45
CA GLN A 25 8.54 -12.01 23.85
C GLN A 25 7.52 -11.47 24.85
N ASN A 26 8.01 -10.68 25.79
CA ASN A 26 7.15 -9.91 26.69
C ASN A 26 6.45 -8.78 25.93
N ARG A 27 5.29 -8.38 26.43
CA ARG A 27 4.53 -7.25 25.92
C ARG A 27 5.11 -5.96 26.49
N THR A 28 5.07 -4.89 25.72
CA THR A 28 5.49 -3.56 26.22
C THR A 28 4.52 -3.02 27.26
N ASN A 29 3.25 -3.42 27.19
CA ASN A 29 2.28 -3.22 28.27
C ASN A 29 2.39 -4.39 29.27
N PRO A 30 2.79 -4.13 30.54
CA PRO A 30 2.96 -5.17 31.56
C PRO A 30 1.66 -5.87 31.96
N ASP A 31 0.50 -5.24 31.73
CA ASP A 31 -0.81 -5.83 32.04
C ASP A 31 -1.20 -6.94 31.04
N LEU A 32 -0.53 -7.00 29.89
CA LEU A 32 -0.80 -7.99 28.86
C LEU A 32 0.11 -9.20 29.01
N LYS A 33 -0.49 -10.40 29.04
CA LYS A 33 0.27 -11.65 29.07
C LYS A 33 1.10 -11.85 27.80
N PRO A 34 2.30 -12.43 27.90
CA PRO A 34 3.06 -12.87 26.72
C PRO A 34 2.25 -13.85 25.88
N LEU A 35 2.30 -13.68 24.56
CA LEU A 35 1.59 -14.53 23.60
C LEU A 35 2.47 -15.71 23.14
N ASN A 36 1.86 -16.82 22.73
CA ASN A 36 2.60 -17.88 22.06
C ASN A 36 3.17 -17.37 20.71
N LEU A 37 4.13 -18.10 20.13
CA LEU A 37 4.84 -17.64 18.91
C LEU A 37 3.89 -17.42 17.72
N MET A 38 2.91 -18.29 17.55
CA MET A 38 1.93 -18.19 16.46
C MET A 38 1.04 -16.94 16.63
N ASP A 39 0.54 -16.70 17.84
CA ASP A 39 -0.32 -15.57 18.17
C ASP A 39 0.45 -14.23 18.10
N GLN A 40 1.77 -14.24 18.37
CA GLN A 40 2.63 -13.09 18.10
C GLN A 40 2.63 -12.71 16.62
N PHE A 41 2.82 -13.69 15.73
CA PHE A 41 2.73 -13.44 14.29
C PHE A 41 1.33 -12.94 13.91
N LYS A 42 0.27 -13.60 14.39
CA LYS A 42 -1.11 -13.21 14.07
C LYS A 42 -1.41 -11.77 14.45
N ILE A 43 -1.05 -11.33 15.67
CA ILE A 43 -1.32 -9.95 16.10
C ILE A 43 -0.48 -8.92 15.36
N ILE A 44 0.79 -9.23 15.05
CA ILE A 44 1.66 -8.35 14.27
C ILE A 44 1.08 -8.16 12.87
N PHE A 45 0.68 -9.24 12.21
CA PHE A 45 0.13 -9.18 10.86
C PHE A 45 -1.28 -8.59 10.82
N LYS A 46 -2.09 -8.80 11.86
CA LYS A 46 -3.36 -8.08 12.02
C LYS A 46 -3.14 -6.57 12.12
N ALA A 47 -2.18 -6.12 12.92
CA ALA A 47 -1.81 -4.71 13.02
C ALA A 47 -1.25 -4.16 11.70
N LEU A 48 -0.46 -4.96 10.97
CA LEU A 48 0.04 -4.60 9.64
C LEU A 48 -1.10 -4.38 8.65
N LYS A 49 -2.09 -5.29 8.58
CA LYS A 49 -3.25 -5.16 7.67
C LYS A 49 -3.98 -3.84 7.88
N VAL A 50 -4.30 -3.53 9.14
CA VAL A 50 -4.97 -2.28 9.54
C VAL A 50 -4.11 -1.08 9.17
N TYR A 51 -2.82 -1.13 9.45
CA TYR A 51 -1.90 -0.04 9.12
C TYR A 51 -1.83 0.25 7.61
N ILE A 52 -1.77 -0.78 6.76
CA ILE A 52 -1.78 -0.57 5.29
C ILE A 52 -3.11 0.05 4.86
N TYR A 53 -4.22 -0.50 5.36
CA TYR A 53 -5.56 -0.03 5.06
C TYR A 53 -5.75 1.46 5.40
N GLU A 54 -5.40 1.85 6.63
CA GLU A 54 -5.49 3.26 7.09
C GLU A 54 -4.61 4.19 6.25
N ARG A 55 -3.37 3.80 5.97
CA ARG A 55 -2.46 4.62 5.15
C ARG A 55 -3.00 4.84 3.74
N MET A 56 -3.58 3.79 3.15
CA MET A 56 -4.24 3.91 1.85
C MET A 56 -5.50 4.78 1.92
N LEU A 57 -6.30 4.70 2.98
CA LEU A 57 -7.44 5.60 3.19
C LEU A 57 -7.05 7.06 3.43
N GLU A 58 -5.81 7.33 3.81
CA GLU A 58 -5.26 8.69 3.88
C GLU A 58 -4.66 9.15 2.53
N GLY A 59 -4.92 8.41 1.45
CA GLY A 59 -4.35 8.69 0.12
C GLY A 59 -2.83 8.47 0.02
N ASN A 60 -2.22 7.80 1.01
CA ASN A 60 -0.78 7.51 0.98
C ASN A 60 -0.52 6.13 0.37
N SER A 61 0.43 6.07 -0.56
CA SER A 61 1.00 4.79 -1.01
C SER A 61 1.95 4.25 0.05
N LEU A 62 1.99 2.93 0.26
CA LEU A 62 2.83 2.30 1.26
C LEU A 62 3.76 1.25 0.64
N ASN A 63 5.06 1.36 0.91
CA ASN A 63 6.06 0.37 0.54
C ASN A 63 6.39 -0.55 1.72
N LEU A 64 6.14 -1.84 1.55
CA LEU A 64 6.67 -2.91 2.39
C LEU A 64 7.95 -3.46 1.79
N HIS A 65 9.05 -3.23 2.50
CA HIS A 65 10.39 -3.68 2.09
C HIS A 65 10.43 -5.18 1.78
N ASN A 66 11.02 -5.56 0.64
CA ASN A 66 11.09 -6.94 0.13
C ASN A 66 9.76 -7.63 -0.16
N PHE A 67 8.65 -6.89 -0.13
CA PHE A 67 7.33 -7.43 -0.46
C PHE A 67 6.73 -6.70 -1.67
N GLY A 68 6.46 -5.40 -1.53
CA GLY A 68 5.86 -4.61 -2.59
C GLY A 68 5.23 -3.31 -2.12
N ILE A 69 4.70 -2.57 -3.08
CA ILE A 69 4.08 -1.27 -2.91
C ILE A 69 2.58 -1.42 -3.08
N PHE A 70 1.83 -0.94 -2.09
CA PHE A 70 0.41 -0.66 -2.21
C PHE A 70 0.24 0.79 -2.61
N GLY A 71 -0.44 1.07 -3.70
CA GLY A 71 -0.57 2.43 -4.21
C GLY A 71 -1.83 2.65 -5.03
N PHE A 72 -1.87 3.82 -5.66
CA PHE A 72 -2.99 4.25 -6.49
C PHE A 72 -2.52 4.68 -7.87
N GLU A 73 -3.29 4.31 -8.87
CA GLU A 73 -3.21 4.85 -10.21
C GLU A 73 -4.45 5.70 -10.46
N ILE A 74 -4.26 6.84 -11.10
CA ILE A 74 -5.37 7.67 -11.54
C ILE A 74 -5.73 7.26 -12.96
N CYS A 75 -6.84 6.54 -13.11
CA CYS A 75 -7.42 6.23 -14.40
C CYS A 75 -8.25 7.44 -14.86
N GLN A 76 -7.85 8.08 -15.94
CA GLN A 76 -8.68 9.08 -16.60
C GLN A 76 -9.64 8.37 -17.55
N ASP A 77 -10.93 8.50 -17.35
CA ASP A 77 -11.89 8.16 -18.39
C ASP A 77 -11.76 9.23 -19.48
N THR A 78 -10.96 8.90 -20.51
CA THR A 78 -10.85 9.71 -21.71
C THR A 78 -12.11 9.54 -22.56
N SER A 79 -13.24 10.04 -22.06
CA SER A 79 -14.24 10.61 -22.97
C SER A 79 -13.56 11.83 -23.58
N ARG A 80 -12.91 11.69 -24.74
CA ARG A 80 -12.49 12.85 -25.54
C ARG A 80 -13.70 13.77 -25.60
N PRO A 81 -13.62 15.04 -25.15
CA PRO A 81 -14.74 15.94 -25.31
C PRO A 81 -14.94 16.06 -26.82
N THR A 82 -16.03 15.52 -27.34
CA THR A 82 -16.50 15.86 -28.68
C THR A 82 -16.76 17.36 -28.62
N ILE A 83 -15.84 18.13 -29.21
CA ILE A 83 -15.97 19.58 -29.34
C ILE A 83 -17.10 19.80 -30.33
N HIS A 84 -18.34 19.72 -29.85
CA HIS A 84 -19.45 20.36 -30.53
C HIS A 84 -19.40 21.82 -30.08
N SER A 85 -18.87 22.62 -31.01
CA SER A 85 -19.07 24.05 -31.10
C SER A 85 -20.48 24.41 -30.67
N ASN A 86 -20.61 25.05 -29.51
CA ASN A 86 -21.50 26.18 -29.31
C ASN A 86 -21.01 26.98 -28.10
N LEU A 87 -20.78 28.26 -28.39
CA LEU A 87 -20.35 29.32 -27.49
C LEU A 87 -21.42 29.66 -26.44
N CYS A 88 -20.97 30.39 -25.42
CA CYS A 88 -21.79 31.25 -24.55
C CYS A 88 -22.71 30.59 -23.53
N GLU A 89 -22.14 30.10 -22.43
CA GLU A 89 -22.77 30.16 -21.07
C GLU A 89 -21.74 29.89 -19.94
N ILE A 90 -20.45 30.16 -20.20
CA ILE A 90 -19.35 29.50 -19.50
C ILE A 90 -18.99 30.16 -18.14
N ALA A 91 -19.43 31.39 -17.85
CA ALA A 91 -18.87 32.14 -16.71
C ALA A 91 -19.54 31.90 -15.34
N LYS A 92 -20.76 31.34 -15.27
CA LYS A 92 -21.46 31.10 -13.99
C LYS A 92 -21.40 29.65 -13.51
N ASP A 93 -21.16 28.70 -14.41
CA ASP A 93 -21.03 27.27 -14.07
C ASP A 93 -19.59 26.81 -13.86
N PHE A 94 -18.60 27.71 -13.77
CA PHE A 94 -17.20 27.29 -13.66
C PHE A 94 -16.92 26.50 -12.35
N GLN A 95 -17.57 26.85 -11.24
CA GLN A 95 -17.39 26.12 -9.97
C GLN A 95 -18.06 24.73 -9.97
N ASN A 96 -19.29 24.63 -10.49
CA ASN A 96 -20.00 23.35 -10.62
C ASN A 96 -19.36 22.43 -11.68
N ASN A 97 -18.87 23.02 -12.79
CA ASN A 97 -18.12 22.29 -13.82
C ASN A 97 -16.73 21.85 -13.34
N ILE A 98 -16.10 22.52 -12.37
CA ILE A 98 -14.85 22.02 -11.77
C ILE A 98 -15.14 20.76 -10.96
N SER A 99 -16.17 20.74 -10.11
CA SER A 99 -16.57 19.52 -9.39
C SER A 99 -16.97 18.38 -10.33
N ASP A 100 -17.70 18.67 -11.41
CA ASP A 100 -18.14 17.65 -12.37
C ASP A 100 -17.05 17.20 -13.35
N ARG A 101 -16.03 18.04 -13.61
CA ARG A 101 -14.83 17.65 -14.38
C ARG A 101 -13.78 16.94 -13.51
N LEU A 102 -13.70 17.26 -12.22
CA LEU A 102 -12.80 16.62 -11.26
C LEU A 102 -13.19 15.17 -10.97
N HIS A 103 -14.48 14.83 -11.04
CA HIS A 103 -14.96 13.44 -10.88
C HIS A 103 -14.76 12.54 -12.12
N LYS A 104 -13.97 12.96 -13.11
CA LYS A 104 -13.56 12.08 -14.22
C LYS A 104 -12.32 11.25 -13.92
N HIS A 105 -11.74 11.40 -12.73
CA HIS A 105 -10.56 10.69 -12.29
C HIS A 105 -10.98 9.55 -11.36
N ARG A 106 -10.86 8.31 -11.84
CA ARG A 106 -11.11 7.13 -11.02
C ARG A 106 -9.80 6.67 -10.40
N MET A 107 -9.72 6.65 -9.07
CA MET A 107 -8.59 6.07 -8.35
C MET A 107 -8.70 4.54 -8.37
N ARG A 108 -7.69 3.91 -8.94
CA ARG A 108 -7.54 2.45 -9.00
C ARG A 108 -6.42 2.03 -8.05
N PRO A 109 -6.72 1.29 -6.98
CA PRO A 109 -5.67 0.74 -6.13
C PRO A 109 -4.91 -0.37 -6.88
N PHE A 110 -3.60 -0.44 -6.66
CA PHE A 110 -2.73 -1.47 -7.25
C PHE A 110 -1.75 -2.03 -6.23
N PHE A 111 -1.20 -3.21 -6.54
CA PHE A 111 -0.08 -3.80 -5.80
C PHE A 111 1.07 -4.09 -6.76
N ALA A 112 2.21 -3.43 -6.55
CA ALA A 112 3.43 -3.66 -7.32
C ALA A 112 4.42 -4.49 -6.50
N PRO A 113 4.81 -5.71 -6.94
CA PRO A 113 5.77 -6.53 -6.22
C PRO A 113 7.16 -5.88 -6.23
N ASP A 114 7.88 -5.96 -5.11
CA ASP A 114 9.25 -5.46 -4.99
C ASP A 114 10.23 -6.28 -5.85
N LYS A 115 11.43 -5.75 -6.13
CA LYS A 115 12.45 -6.39 -6.99
C LYS A 115 12.73 -7.85 -6.60
N ASN A 116 12.87 -8.12 -5.30
CA ASN A 116 13.19 -9.47 -4.81
C ASN A 116 12.04 -10.46 -5.06
N LEU A 117 10.80 -10.03 -4.82
CA LEU A 117 9.62 -10.83 -5.10
C LEU A 117 9.40 -10.98 -6.62
N LYS A 118 9.60 -9.92 -7.41
CA LYS A 118 9.52 -9.92 -8.89
C LYS A 118 10.48 -10.97 -9.48
N ASN A 119 11.69 -11.10 -8.94
CA ASN A 119 12.66 -12.11 -9.38
C ASN A 119 12.18 -13.56 -9.13
N ALA A 120 11.43 -13.80 -8.05
CA ALA A 120 10.84 -15.10 -7.77
C ALA A 120 9.63 -15.41 -8.67
N LEU A 121 8.95 -14.38 -9.17
CA LEU A 121 7.76 -14.44 -10.01
C LEU A 121 8.10 -14.48 -11.51
N VAL A 122 8.72 -15.57 -11.97
CA VAL A 122 9.21 -15.74 -13.35
C VAL A 122 8.12 -15.54 -14.43
N ARG A 123 6.84 -15.81 -14.09
CA ARG A 123 5.72 -15.69 -15.04
C ARG A 123 5.01 -14.34 -14.96
N TYR A 124 5.40 -13.47 -14.03
CA TYR A 124 4.78 -12.16 -13.89
C TYR A 124 5.20 -11.27 -15.08
N PRO A 125 4.23 -10.79 -15.89
CA PRO A 125 4.53 -10.11 -17.15
C PRO A 125 5.05 -8.68 -16.98
N GLY A 126 5.19 -8.18 -15.73
CA GLY A 126 5.63 -6.81 -15.46
C GLY A 126 4.63 -5.73 -15.90
N LYS A 127 3.42 -6.10 -16.36
CA LYS A 127 2.45 -5.20 -17.00
C LYS A 127 1.89 -4.08 -16.13
N GLU A 128 2.19 -4.07 -14.84
CA GLU A 128 1.84 -2.96 -13.94
C GLU A 128 3.08 -2.18 -13.49
N GLU A 129 4.07 -2.10 -14.36
CA GLU A 129 5.00 -0.99 -14.33
C GLU A 129 4.17 0.28 -14.40
N ILE A 130 4.19 1.03 -13.29
CA ILE A 130 3.67 2.40 -13.16
C ILE A 130 3.99 3.06 -14.49
N GLN A 131 2.96 3.31 -15.31
CA GLN A 131 3.21 4.04 -16.55
C GLN A 131 3.79 5.37 -16.10
N ASP A 132 5.06 5.61 -16.42
CA ASP A 132 5.65 6.93 -16.27
C ASP A 132 4.73 7.87 -17.04
N SER A 133 3.93 8.62 -16.29
CA SER A 133 2.93 9.48 -16.90
C SER A 133 3.72 10.49 -17.73
N ASN A 134 3.61 10.41 -19.06
CA ASN A 134 4.22 11.33 -20.02
C ASN A 134 3.83 12.81 -19.78
N SER A 135 2.94 13.07 -18.82
CA SER A 135 2.47 14.36 -18.35
C SER A 135 2.94 14.68 -16.92
N GLN A 136 4.25 14.72 -16.65
CA GLN A 136 4.83 15.04 -15.33
C GLN A 136 4.49 16.46 -14.77
N TYR A 137 3.48 17.15 -15.30
CA TYR A 137 3.09 18.51 -14.90
C TYR A 137 1.73 18.60 -14.21
N SER A 138 0.98 17.50 -14.08
CA SER A 138 -0.25 17.53 -13.28
C SER A 138 0.07 17.32 -11.80
N VAL A 139 -0.49 18.18 -10.94
CA VAL A 139 -0.41 18.08 -9.46
C VAL A 139 -0.84 16.69 -8.96
N PHE A 140 -1.67 15.99 -9.74
CA PHE A 140 -2.18 14.64 -9.49
C PHE A 140 -1.15 13.52 -9.72
N GLN A 141 -0.05 13.76 -10.44
CA GLN A 141 0.93 12.74 -10.83
C GLN A 141 2.30 12.89 -10.15
N GLN A 142 2.64 14.09 -9.66
CA GLN A 142 3.92 14.34 -8.97
C GLN A 142 3.96 13.83 -7.51
N GLY A 143 2.89 13.19 -7.03
CA GLY A 143 2.65 12.95 -5.61
C GLY A 143 2.24 11.53 -5.23
N ASN A 144 2.78 10.49 -5.88
CA ASN A 144 2.79 9.18 -5.23
C ASN A 144 3.74 9.25 -4.02
N ASN A 145 3.27 9.82 -2.91
CA ASN A 145 3.96 9.88 -1.62
C ASN A 145 4.04 8.45 -1.06
N VAL A 146 4.91 7.64 -1.65
CA VAL A 146 5.20 6.29 -1.20
C VAL A 146 5.94 6.40 0.12
N LYS A 147 5.23 6.15 1.21
CA LYS A 147 5.81 6.08 2.55
C LYS A 147 6.31 4.66 2.79
N PHE A 148 7.48 4.55 3.41
CA PHE A 148 7.95 3.26 3.89
C PHE A 148 7.11 2.81 5.09
N CYS A 149 6.87 1.50 5.16
CA CYS A 149 6.22 0.92 6.33
C CYS A 149 7.05 1.16 7.59
N ASN A 150 6.44 1.78 8.58
CA ASN A 150 7.08 2.09 9.85
C ASN A 150 6.73 1.01 10.88
N ALA A 151 7.67 0.09 11.11
CA ALA A 151 7.54 -0.98 12.10
C ALA A 151 7.23 -0.47 13.52
N SER A 152 7.62 0.77 13.86
CA SER A 152 7.37 1.35 15.18
C SER A 152 5.88 1.58 15.44
N ILE A 153 5.11 1.97 14.42
CA ILE A 153 3.66 2.19 14.55
C ILE A 153 2.96 0.86 14.75
N ILE A 154 3.35 -0.16 13.97
CA ILE A 154 2.82 -1.52 14.11
C ILE A 154 3.15 -2.07 15.51
N ALA A 155 4.39 -1.88 15.98
CA ALA A 155 4.84 -2.31 17.29
C ALA A 155 4.05 -1.68 18.45
N GLN A 156 3.73 -0.39 18.34
CA GLN A 156 2.86 0.30 19.31
C GLN A 156 1.45 -0.27 19.30
N ALA A 157 0.85 -0.45 18.12
CA ALA A 157 -0.50 -1.00 17.96
C ALA A 157 -0.61 -2.44 18.49
N CYS A 158 0.46 -3.23 18.36
CA CYS A 158 0.49 -4.60 18.85
C CYS A 158 1.21 -4.75 20.19
N HIS A 159 1.52 -3.70 20.94
CA HIS A 159 2.24 -3.73 22.23
C HIS A 159 3.47 -4.66 22.27
N PHE A 160 4.31 -4.59 21.24
CA PHE A 160 5.57 -5.32 21.16
C PHE A 160 6.74 -4.37 20.88
N ASP A 161 7.96 -4.88 21.03
CA ASP A 161 9.15 -4.16 20.64
C ASP A 161 9.25 -4.01 19.12
N LYS A 162 9.76 -2.86 18.67
CA LYS A 162 10.01 -2.56 17.26
C LYS A 162 10.86 -3.65 16.58
N GLU A 163 11.87 -4.15 17.28
CA GLU A 163 12.79 -5.15 16.74
C GLU A 163 12.12 -6.51 16.51
N LEU A 164 11.19 -6.91 17.38
CA LEU A 164 10.38 -8.11 17.18
C LEU A 164 9.55 -7.99 15.90
N VAL A 165 8.86 -6.86 15.73
CA VAL A 165 8.03 -6.61 14.55
C VAL A 165 8.88 -6.60 13.28
N GLN A 166 10.01 -5.87 13.27
CA GLN A 166 10.89 -5.82 12.11
C GLN A 166 11.42 -7.21 11.72
N ASN A 167 11.88 -7.99 12.71
CA ASN A 167 12.36 -9.35 12.47
C ASN A 167 11.24 -10.27 11.95
N SER A 168 10.02 -10.11 12.46
CA SER A 168 8.86 -10.90 12.01
C SER A 168 8.47 -10.58 10.56
N LEU A 169 8.45 -9.30 10.19
CA LEU A 169 8.16 -8.86 8.82
C LEU A 169 9.24 -9.31 7.83
N ASN A 170 10.51 -9.17 8.22
CA ASN A 170 11.64 -9.61 7.40
C ASN A 170 11.62 -11.14 7.19
N ALA A 171 11.41 -11.92 8.25
CA ALA A 171 11.31 -13.37 8.17
C ALA A 171 10.12 -13.81 7.30
N PHE A 172 8.98 -13.14 7.42
CA PHE A 172 7.84 -13.40 6.56
C PHE A 172 8.11 -13.14 5.08
N ASN A 173 8.70 -12.00 4.74
CA ASN A 173 9.01 -11.67 3.34
C ASN A 173 10.03 -12.63 2.75
N GLN A 174 11.05 -13.01 3.53
CA GLN A 174 12.02 -14.02 3.12
C GLN A 174 11.37 -15.39 2.90
N ALA A 175 10.58 -15.87 3.86
CA ALA A 175 9.87 -17.13 3.76
C ALA A 175 8.89 -17.15 2.59
N LEU A 176 8.20 -16.04 2.32
CA LEU A 176 7.31 -15.91 1.18
C LEU A 176 8.07 -16.13 -0.14
N ILE A 177 9.22 -15.47 -0.31
CA ILE A 177 10.07 -15.64 -1.50
C ILE A 177 10.48 -17.11 -1.64
N ASP A 178 10.94 -17.74 -0.56
CA ASP A 178 11.37 -19.14 -0.57
C ASP A 178 10.22 -20.11 -0.92
N VAL A 179 9.03 -19.86 -0.40
CA VAL A 179 7.80 -20.63 -0.68
C VAL A 179 7.42 -20.50 -2.15
N VAL A 180 7.50 -19.29 -2.73
CA VAL A 180 7.25 -19.04 -4.16
C VAL A 180 8.30 -19.72 -5.04
N ILE A 181 9.58 -19.65 -4.66
CA ILE A 181 10.67 -20.37 -5.36
C ILE A 181 10.42 -21.88 -5.31
N LYS A 182 9.94 -22.43 -4.19
CA LYS A 182 9.55 -23.84 -4.04
C LYS A 182 8.26 -24.23 -4.77
N LYS A 183 7.66 -23.30 -5.53
CA LYS A 183 6.45 -23.49 -6.36
C LYS A 183 5.19 -23.82 -5.56
N PHE A 184 5.14 -23.43 -4.28
CA PHE A 184 3.90 -23.49 -3.54
C PHE A 184 2.99 -22.33 -3.95
N ASP A 185 1.70 -22.61 -4.07
CA ASP A 185 0.68 -21.57 -4.26
C ASP A 185 0.51 -20.79 -2.96
N VAL A 186 0.37 -19.46 -3.05
CA VAL A 186 0.17 -18.56 -1.92
C VAL A 186 -1.11 -17.76 -2.08
N LEU A 187 -1.85 -17.60 -0.98
CA LEU A 187 -3.05 -16.78 -0.85
C LEU A 187 -2.89 -15.89 0.38
N LEU A 188 -2.60 -14.60 0.18
CA LEU A 188 -2.51 -13.61 1.23
C LEU A 188 -3.77 -12.76 1.21
N ASP A 189 -4.58 -12.87 2.26
CA ASP A 189 -5.78 -12.08 2.43
C ASP A 189 -5.53 -10.98 3.46
N PHE A 190 -5.52 -9.72 3.02
CA PHE A 190 -5.37 -8.53 3.85
C PHE A 190 -6.71 -7.89 4.24
N ASP A 191 -7.82 -8.60 4.04
CA ASP A 191 -9.20 -8.19 4.31
C ASP A 191 -9.74 -7.16 3.32
N PHE A 192 -8.93 -6.21 2.83
CA PHE A 192 -9.30 -5.24 1.78
C PHE A 192 -8.67 -5.55 0.40
N VAL A 193 -7.65 -6.41 0.38
CA VAL A 193 -6.98 -6.87 -0.83
C VAL A 193 -6.55 -8.32 -0.68
N VAL A 194 -6.83 -9.12 -1.70
CA VAL A 194 -6.40 -10.53 -1.77
C VAL A 194 -5.30 -10.65 -2.82
N ILE A 195 -4.12 -11.11 -2.41
CA ILE A 195 -2.98 -11.38 -3.27
C ILE A 195 -2.83 -12.90 -3.44
N LYS A 196 -2.91 -13.36 -4.68
CA LYS A 196 -2.80 -14.77 -5.08
C LYS A 196 -1.53 -14.95 -5.89
N ILE A 197 -0.62 -15.79 -5.41
CA ILE A 197 0.54 -16.24 -6.17
C ILE A 197 0.31 -17.68 -6.56
N LYS A 198 0.25 -17.96 -7.85
CA LYS A 198 0.07 -19.32 -8.38
C LYS A 198 1.06 -19.56 -9.49
N ASN A 199 1.77 -20.68 -9.45
CA ASN A 199 2.73 -21.05 -10.50
C ASN A 199 3.74 -19.92 -10.83
N ARG A 200 4.20 -19.19 -9.80
CA ARG A 200 5.10 -18.02 -9.93
C ARG A 200 4.55 -16.88 -10.81
N ASP A 201 3.23 -16.77 -10.90
CA ASP A 201 2.50 -15.60 -11.37
C ASP A 201 1.74 -14.98 -10.18
N ILE A 202 1.56 -13.66 -10.18
CA ILE A 202 0.87 -12.93 -9.12
C ILE A 202 -0.37 -12.25 -9.68
N LYS A 203 -1.47 -12.38 -8.95
CA LYS A 203 -2.72 -11.68 -9.21
C LYS A 203 -3.22 -11.09 -7.91
N TYR A 204 -3.79 -9.90 -7.94
CA TYR A 204 -4.41 -9.31 -6.78
C TYR A 204 -5.79 -8.77 -7.12
N SER A 205 -6.63 -8.62 -6.09
CA SER A 205 -7.97 -8.07 -6.23
C SER A 205 -8.30 -7.28 -4.97
N PHE A 206 -8.64 -6.01 -5.14
CA PHE A 206 -9.13 -5.15 -4.07
C PHE A 206 -10.65 -5.29 -3.95
N ASN A 207 -11.16 -5.25 -2.72
CA ASN A 207 -12.59 -5.34 -2.47
C ASN A 207 -13.33 -4.16 -3.09
N LEU A 208 -14.57 -4.41 -3.53
CA LEU A 208 -15.40 -3.39 -4.17
C LEU A 208 -15.69 -2.22 -3.21
N ASP A 209 -15.96 -2.52 -1.93
CA ASP A 209 -16.22 -1.49 -0.92
C ASP A 209 -15.04 -0.54 -0.76
N PHE A 210 -13.82 -1.08 -0.72
CA PHE A 210 -12.61 -0.29 -0.66
C PHE A 210 -12.45 0.58 -1.92
N GLN A 211 -12.66 0.01 -3.10
CA GLN A 211 -12.62 0.78 -4.36
C GLN A 211 -13.68 1.89 -4.38
N ASN A 212 -14.87 1.64 -3.84
CA ASN A 212 -15.93 2.64 -3.78
C ASN A 212 -15.58 3.80 -2.85
N ILE A 213 -15.00 3.50 -1.67
CA ILE A 213 -14.53 4.52 -0.72
C ILE A 213 -13.51 5.46 -1.38
N LEU A 214 -12.54 4.90 -2.11
CA LEU A 214 -11.51 5.67 -2.81
C LEU A 214 -12.05 6.59 -3.91
N ASN A 215 -13.25 6.34 -4.41
CA ASN A 215 -13.89 7.12 -5.48
C ASN A 215 -15.06 7.95 -4.97
N THR A 216 -15.14 8.17 -3.65
CA THR A 216 -16.10 9.11 -3.06
C THR A 216 -15.60 10.54 -3.22
N LYS A 217 -16.53 11.47 -3.45
CA LYS A 217 -16.22 12.90 -3.60
C LYS A 217 -15.45 13.49 -2.41
N ILE A 218 -15.67 12.93 -1.21
CA ILE A 218 -15.05 13.35 0.05
C ILE A 218 -13.56 12.98 0.04
N PHE A 219 -13.24 11.73 -0.32
CA PHE A 219 -11.87 11.25 -0.40
C PHE A 219 -11.03 12.05 -1.40
N ASP A 220 -11.59 12.36 -2.58
CA ASP A 220 -10.94 13.22 -3.57
C ASP A 220 -10.63 14.60 -3.01
N PHE A 221 -11.60 15.23 -2.33
CA PHE A 221 -11.47 16.59 -1.83
C PHE A 221 -10.47 16.71 -0.66
N GLU A 222 -10.50 15.77 0.29
CA GLU A 222 -9.58 15.73 1.43
C GLU A 222 -8.13 15.49 0.97
N ASN A 223 -7.91 14.57 0.03
CA ASN A 223 -6.60 14.34 -0.54
C ASN A 223 -6.10 15.53 -1.37
N LEU A 224 -6.99 16.19 -2.12
CA LEU A 224 -6.66 17.41 -2.87
C LEU A 224 -6.23 18.54 -1.93
N GLN A 225 -6.95 18.76 -0.82
CA GLN A 225 -6.58 19.77 0.18
C GLN A 225 -5.24 19.46 0.84
N LEU A 226 -5.00 18.21 1.23
CA LEU A 226 -3.73 17.78 1.85
C LEU A 226 -2.54 17.93 0.89
N GLN A 227 -2.72 17.60 -0.39
CA GLN A 227 -1.68 17.79 -1.41
C GLN A 227 -1.39 19.27 -1.66
N LEU A 228 -2.41 20.12 -1.78
CA LEU A 228 -2.25 21.56 -1.97
C LEU A 228 -1.57 22.25 -0.77
N LEU A 229 -1.91 21.84 0.46
CA LEU A 229 -1.26 22.32 1.69
C LEU A 229 0.22 21.95 1.74
N ASN A 230 0.60 20.76 1.29
CA ASN A 230 2.00 20.32 1.22
C ASN A 230 2.78 21.07 0.12
N PHE A 231 2.15 21.39 -1.02
CA PHE A 231 2.74 22.25 -2.06
C PHE A 231 3.03 23.66 -1.57
N GLY A 232 2.12 24.26 -0.79
CA GLY A 232 2.33 25.59 -0.19
C GLY A 232 3.54 25.66 0.76
N LYS A 233 3.82 24.55 1.48
CA LYS A 233 4.99 24.45 2.36
C LYS A 233 6.31 24.31 1.59
N LEU A 234 6.31 23.56 0.48
CA LEU A 234 7.50 23.39 -0.38
C LEU A 234 7.91 24.70 -1.05
N HIS A 235 6.95 25.51 -1.49
CA HIS A 235 7.26 26.82 -2.08
C HIS A 235 7.77 27.86 -1.07
N ASN A 236 7.32 27.79 0.18
CA ASN A 236 7.78 28.69 1.25
C ASN A 236 9.19 28.33 1.76
N ASN A 237 9.57 27.05 1.75
CA ASN A 237 10.93 26.64 2.10
C ASN A 237 11.96 27.01 1.02
N ASN A 238 11.59 26.98 -0.26
CA ASN A 238 12.46 27.42 -1.35
C ASN A 238 12.68 28.95 -1.41
N LYS A 239 11.81 29.75 -0.79
CA LYS A 239 12.01 31.20 -0.64
C LYS A 239 12.96 31.56 0.52
N LYS A 240 13.16 30.67 1.50
CA LYS A 240 14.08 30.92 2.63
C LYS A 240 15.54 30.57 2.35
N ILE A 241 15.84 29.93 1.21
CA ILE A 241 17.21 29.55 0.82
C ILE A 241 17.83 30.59 -0.16
N LYS A 242 17.09 31.66 -0.50
CA LYS A 242 17.56 32.78 -1.35
C LYS A 242 17.44 34.14 -0.65
N ALA A 243 17.82 34.20 0.62
CA ALA A 243 18.02 35.46 1.35
C ALA A 243 19.40 35.43 2.02
#